data_AF-A0A920GL74-F1
#
_entry.id   AF-A0A920GL74-F1
#
_cell.length_a   1.000
_cell.length_b   1.000
_cell.length_c   1.000
_cell.angle_alpha   90.00
_cell.angle_beta   90.00
_cell.angle_gamma   90.00
#
_symmetry.space_group_name_H-M   'P 1'
#
loop_
_entity.id
_entity.type
_entity.pdbx_description
1 polymer ?
#
loop_
_entity_poly.entity_id
_entity_poly.type
_entity_poly.pdbx_seq_one_letter_code
_entity_poly.pdbx_strand_id
1 'polypeptide(L)' 'MARYLIDNNSKTSEDVLGFDIDGYRYSEEHTVDPTKPVFVR' A
#
# COMPACT_ATOMS: atom_id res chain seq x y z
N MET A 1 -1.63 -7.05 -3.36
CA MET A 1 -2.26 -6.24 -2.29
C MET A 1 -3.27 -7.04 -1.45
N ALA A 2 -4.42 -7.50 -1.96
CA ALA A 2 -5.43 -8.18 -1.14
C ALA A 2 -4.91 -9.38 -0.34
N ARG A 3 -4.13 -10.28 -0.97
CA ARG A 3 -3.49 -11.41 -0.29
C ARG A 3 -2.52 -10.97 0.81
N TYR A 4 -1.64 -9.99 0.52
CA TYR A 4 -0.72 -9.42 1.50
C TYR A 4 -1.46 -8.91 2.75
N LEU A 5 -2.59 -8.22 2.59
CA LEU A 5 -3.36 -7.69 3.72
C LEU A 5 -3.98 -8.81 4.56
N ILE A 6 -4.46 -9.88 3.92
CA ILE A 6 -5.02 -11.05 4.60
C ILE A 6 -3.92 -11.79 5.36
N ASP A 7 -2.79 -12.06 4.70
CA ASP A 7 -1.68 -12.84 5.26
C ASP A 7 -1.01 -12.11 6.45
N ASN A 8 -0.92 -10.78 6.39
CA ASN A 8 -0.39 -9.95 7.48
C ASN A 8 -1.45 -9.54 8.51
N ASN A 9 -2.70 -9.99 8.37
CA ASN A 9 -3.83 -9.60 9.23
C ASN A 9 -3.94 -8.08 9.41
N SER A 10 -3.70 -7.32 8.33
CA SER A 10 -3.70 -5.87 8.30
C SER A 10 -5.02 -5.27 8.81
N LYS A 11 -4.94 -4.20 9.60
CA LYS A 11 -6.08 -3.53 10.24
C LYS A 11 -6.13 -2.04 9.99
N THR A 12 -5.00 -1.41 9.67
CA THR A 12 -4.90 0.04 9.52
C THR A 12 -4.59 0.43 8.08
N SER A 13 -4.79 1.72 7.77
CA SER A 13 -4.36 2.29 6.49
C SER A 13 -2.84 2.22 6.34
N GLU A 14 -2.08 2.34 7.42
CA GLU A 14 -0.61 2.24 7.40
C GLU A 14 -0.15 0.86 6.95
N ASP A 15 -0.85 -0.20 7.35
CA ASP A 15 -0.58 -1.56 6.87
C ASP A 15 -0.78 -1.67 5.34
N VAL A 16 -1.72 -0.91 4.78
CA VAL A 16 -1.92 -0.85 3.33
C VAL A 16 -0.78 -0.11 2.64
N LEU A 17 -0.34 1.01 3.21
CA LEU A 17 0.80 1.78 2.70
C LEU A 17 2.12 1.00 2.76
N GLY A 18 2.22 0.03 3.67
CA GLY A 18 3.36 -0.89 3.78
C GLY A 18 3.46 -1.96 2.68
N PHE A 19 2.51 -2.03 1.74
CA PHE A 19 2.54 -3.02 0.66
C PHE A 19 3.75 -2.83 -0.27
N ASP A 20 4.60 -3.86 -0.37
CA ASP A 20 5.87 -3.82 -1.12
C ASP A 20 6.20 -5.05 -1.99
N ILE A 21 5.20 -5.88 -2.33
CA ILE A 21 5.39 -7.12 -3.10
C ILE A 21 5.62 -6.84 -4.60
N ASP A 22 6.43 -7.68 -5.24
CA ASP A 22 6.70 -7.67 -6.70
C ASP A 22 7.27 -6.35 -7.24
N GLY A 23 7.97 -5.62 -6.37
CA GLY A 23 8.62 -4.35 -6.69
C GLY A 23 7.68 -3.14 -6.65
N TYR A 24 6.42 -3.32 -6.29
CA TYR A 24 5.56 -2.18 -5.97
C TYR A 24 6.01 -1.52 -4.67
N ARG A 25 5.84 -0.19 -4.56
CA ARG A 25 6.02 0.56 -3.32
C ARG A 25 5.07 1.76 -3.30
N TYR A 26 4.59 2.10 -2.11
CA TYR A 26 3.84 3.35 -1.91
C TYR A 26 4.67 4.58 -2.33
N SER A 27 4.06 5.48 -3.10
CA SER A 27 4.64 6.76 -3.50
C SER A 27 3.83 7.89 -2.90
N GLU A 28 4.41 8.57 -1.92
CA GLU A 28 3.82 9.78 -1.34
C GLU A 28 3.80 10.93 -2.37
N GLU A 29 4.84 11.05 -3.20
CA GLU A 29 4.96 12.09 -4.24
C GLU A 29 3.82 12.03 -5.27
N HIS A 30 3.39 10.82 -5.65
CA HIS A 30 2.30 10.63 -6.60
C HIS A 30 0.92 10.49 -5.94
N THR A 31 0.86 10.42 -4.60
CA THR A 31 -0.40 10.36 -3.85
C THR A 31 -0.89 11.77 -3.56
N VAL A 32 -1.83 12.25 -4.39
CA VAL A 32 -2.45 13.58 -4.23
C VAL A 32 -3.58 13.58 -3.22
N ASP A 33 -4.25 12.44 -3.06
CA ASP A 33 -5.39 12.24 -2.14
C ASP A 33 -5.03 11.10 -1.18
N PRO A 34 -4.98 11.35 0.15
CA PRO A 34 -4.64 10.33 1.14
C PRO A 34 -5.55 9.09 1.11
N THR A 35 -6.76 9.21 0.58
CA THR A 35 -7.70 8.09 0.44
C THR A 35 -7.45 7.25 -0.82
N LYS A 36 -6.55 7.70 -1.70
CA LYS A 36 -6.19 7.06 -2.97
C LYS A 36 -4.67 6.90 -3.08
N PRO A 37 -4.08 6.04 -2.23
CA PRO A 37 -2.63 5.81 -2.25
C PRO A 37 -2.19 5.24 -3.60
N VAL A 38 -1.12 5.80 -4.15
CA VAL A 38 -0.52 5.37 -5.41
C VAL A 38 0.68 4.48 -5.11
N PHE A 39 0.74 3.33 -5.79
CA PHE A 39 1.86 2.39 -5.71
C PHE A 39 2.56 2.35 -7.07
N VAL A 40 3.87 2.52 -7.08
CA VAL A 40 4.72 2.53 -8.28
C VAL A 40 5.72 1.38 -8.25
N ARG A 41 6.24 1.00 -9.43
CA ARG A 41 7.25 -0.05 -9.61
C ARG A 41 8.44 0.50 -10.40
#